data_AF-C5KVT8-F1
#
_entry.id   AF-C5KVT8-F1
#
_cell.length_a   1.000
_cell.length_b   1.000
_cell.length_c   1.000
_cell.angle_alpha   90.00
_cell.angle_beta   90.00
_cell.angle_gamma   90.00
#
_symmetry.space_group_name_H-M   'P 1'
#
loop_
_entity.id
_entity.type
_entity.pdbx_description
1 polymer ?
#
loop_
_entity_poly.entity_id
_entity_poly.type
_entity_poly.pdbx_seq_one_letter_code
_entity_poly.pdbx_strand_id
1 'polypeptide(L)'
;VSAKKAVEDYVATLQYVNSIIHNHHHDNNNNKSIIDARPADRFNGIVAEPRANLRKGHIPYSINIPFMTVLEPNDVTSFNMDMLLNNNKNMISSLLMGEGKEELIFTCGSGVSAAVLLMAN
;
A
#
# COMPACT_ATOMS: atom_id res chain seq x y z
N VAL A 1 19.27 12.31 -7.84
CA VAL A 1 18.20 12.05 -8.84
C VAL A 1 17.39 13.33 -8.99
N SER A 2 17.09 13.79 -10.21
CA SER A 2 16.21 14.96 -10.39
C SER A 2 14.78 14.58 -9.98
N ALA A 3 14.03 15.50 -9.35
CA ALA A 3 12.64 15.27 -8.94
C ALA A 3 11.78 14.73 -10.10
N LYS A 4 12.04 15.18 -11.33
CA LYS A 4 11.33 14.72 -12.53
C LYS A 4 11.53 13.22 -12.80
N LYS A 5 12.78 12.74 -12.67
CA LYS A 5 13.11 11.33 -12.87
C LYS A 5 12.51 10.43 -11.78
N ALA A 6 12.48 10.90 -10.53
CA ALA A 6 11.85 10.15 -9.44
C ALA A 6 10.33 10.00 -9.63
N VAL A 7 9.66 11.01 -10.21
CA VAL A 7 8.24 10.92 -10.55
C VAL A 7 7.99 9.88 -11.63
N GLU A 8 8.82 9.85 -12.67
CA GLU A 8 8.71 8.87 -13.76
C GLU A 8 8.95 7.44 -13.28
N ASP A 9 9.89 7.24 -12.35
CA ASP A 9 10.31 5.91 -11.90
C ASP A 9 9.43 5.32 -10.77
N TYR A 10 8.81 6.16 -9.92
CA TYR A 10 8.17 5.68 -8.66
C TYR A 10 6.74 6.17 -8.42
N VAL A 11 6.18 7.06 -9.25
CA VAL A 11 4.83 7.61 -9.01
C VAL A 11 3.82 7.00 -9.97
N ALA A 12 2.94 6.15 -9.43
CA ALA A 12 1.77 5.67 -10.15
C ALA A 12 0.74 6.79 -10.36
N THR A 13 0.27 6.97 -11.60
CA THR A 13 -0.77 7.95 -11.91
C THR A 13 -2.16 7.40 -11.57
N LEU A 14 -3.14 8.29 -11.33
CA LEU A 14 -4.54 7.89 -11.14
C LEU A 14 -5.08 7.08 -12.32
N GLN A 15 -4.69 7.45 -13.55
CA GLN A 15 -5.09 6.72 -14.75
C GLN A 15 -4.54 5.29 -14.75
N TYR A 16 -3.30 5.10 -14.29
CA TYR A 16 -2.70 3.79 -14.14
C TYR A 16 -3.40 2.97 -13.05
N VAL A 17 -3.62 3.55 -11.87
CA VAL A 17 -4.35 2.85 -10.79
C VAL A 17 -5.76 2.44 -11.25
N ASN A 18 -6.46 3.31 -11.97
CA ASN A 18 -7.77 2.97 -12.52
C ASN A 18 -7.69 1.84 -13.54
N SER A 19 -6.67 1.76 -14.39
CA SER A 19 -6.55 0.65 -15.35
C SER A 19 -6.37 -0.70 -14.64
N ILE A 20 -5.65 -0.74 -13.51
CA ILE A 20 -5.51 -1.93 -12.66
C ILE A 20 -6.88 -2.37 -12.14
N ILE A 21 -7.68 -1.44 -11.62
CA ILE A 21 -9.03 -1.73 -11.08
C ILE A 21 -9.96 -2.29 -12.16
N HIS A 22 -9.96 -1.70 -13.36
CA HIS A 22 -10.83 -2.14 -14.45
C HIS A 22 -10.42 -3.51 -15.01
N ASN A 23 -9.12 -3.80 -15.03
CA ASN A 23 -8.58 -5.05 -15.55
C ASN A 23 -8.53 -6.18 -14.51
N HIS A 24 -8.88 -5.91 -13.24
CA HIS A 24 -8.77 -6.86 -12.15
C HIS A 24 -9.47 -8.22 -12.41
N HIS A 25 -10.56 -8.23 -13.17
CA HIS A 25 -11.30 -9.46 -13.53
C HIS A 25 -10.95 -10.03 -14.90
N HIS A 26 -10.23 -9.28 -15.74
CA HIS A 26 -9.96 -9.65 -17.14
C HIS A 26 -8.64 -10.40 -17.32
N ASP A 27 -7.66 -10.17 -16.44
CA ASP A 27 -6.38 -10.86 -16.49
C ASP A 27 -6.34 -11.99 -15.46
N ASN A 28 -6.35 -13.24 -15.94
CA ASN A 28 -6.06 -14.44 -15.14
C ASN A 28 -4.62 -14.46 -14.58
N ASN A 29 -3.84 -13.42 -14.86
CA ASN A 29 -2.43 -13.27 -14.53
C ASN A 29 -2.13 -11.83 -14.07
N ASN A 30 -3.08 -11.21 -13.35
CA ASN A 30 -2.93 -9.82 -12.91
C ASN A 30 -1.97 -9.75 -11.72
N ASN A 31 -0.68 -9.73 -12.05
CA ASN A 31 0.43 -9.73 -11.11
C ASN A 31 0.66 -8.31 -10.54
N LYS A 32 -0.41 -7.63 -10.14
CA LYS A 32 -0.36 -6.27 -9.59
C LYS A 32 -1.27 -6.15 -8.38
N SER A 33 -0.75 -5.57 -7.31
CA SER A 33 -1.50 -5.36 -6.07
C SER A 33 -1.43 -3.92 -5.58
N ILE A 34 -2.58 -3.38 -5.18
CA ILE A 34 -2.69 -2.03 -4.60
C ILE A 34 -2.71 -2.15 -3.08
N ILE A 35 -1.77 -1.49 -2.39
CA ILE A 35 -1.54 -1.63 -0.95
C ILE A 35 -1.79 -0.31 -0.24
N ASP A 36 -2.80 -0.28 0.61
CA ASP A 36 -3.19 0.92 1.37
C ASP A 36 -2.55 0.94 2.76
N ALA A 37 -1.70 1.95 2.99
CA ALA A 37 -0.93 2.14 4.22
C ALA A 37 -1.71 2.79 5.37
N ARG A 38 -2.98 3.16 5.17
CA ARG A 38 -3.78 3.86 6.20
C ARG A 38 -4.17 2.92 7.35
N PRO A 39 -4.49 3.48 8.53
CA PRO A 39 -5.11 2.73 9.61
C PRO A 39 -6.39 2.00 9.15
N ALA A 40 -6.62 0.80 9.67
CA ALA A 40 -7.74 -0.06 9.30
C ALA A 40 -9.10 0.62 9.40
N ASP A 41 -9.32 1.45 10.42
CA ASP A 41 -10.59 2.18 10.60
C ASP A 41 -10.88 3.15 9.44
N ARG A 42 -9.85 3.78 8.88
CA ARG A 42 -9.99 4.67 7.71
C ARG A 42 -10.23 3.88 6.44
N PHE A 43 -9.47 2.81 6.26
CA PHE A 43 -9.62 1.89 5.13
C PHE A 43 -11.03 1.28 5.07
N ASN A 44 -11.55 0.84 6.20
CA ASN A 44 -12.90 0.27 6.35
C ASN A 44 -14.01 1.34 6.36
N GLY A 45 -13.66 2.62 6.31
CA GLY A 45 -14.62 3.72 6.31
C GLY A 45 -15.41 3.87 7.61
N ILE A 46 -14.87 3.39 8.72
CA ILE A 46 -15.47 3.51 10.06
C ILE A 46 -15.36 4.97 10.52
N VAL A 47 -14.16 5.55 10.41
CA VAL A 47 -13.88 6.94 10.79
C VAL A 47 -13.86 7.88 9.58
N ALA A 48 -14.03 9.18 9.83
CA ALA A 48 -13.87 10.20 8.81
C ALA A 48 -12.39 10.39 8.44
N GLU A 49 -12.15 10.81 7.20
CA GLU A 49 -10.82 11.22 6.76
C GLU A 49 -10.41 12.54 7.45
N PRO A 50 -9.12 12.74 7.80
CA PRO A 50 -8.68 13.96 8.49
C PRO A 50 -8.94 15.25 7.69
N ARG A 51 -8.99 15.16 6.36
CA ARG A 51 -9.35 16.28 5.50
C ARG A 51 -10.85 16.26 5.25
N ALA A 52 -11.49 17.41 5.46
CA ALA A 52 -12.90 17.60 5.21
C ALA A 52 -13.28 17.24 3.76
N ASN A 53 -14.51 16.74 3.57
CA ASN A 53 -15.12 16.41 2.28
C ASN A 53 -14.44 15.27 1.49
N LEU A 54 -13.55 14.49 2.10
CA LEU A 54 -13.05 13.25 1.50
C LEU A 54 -14.02 12.09 1.73
N ARG A 55 -14.07 11.18 0.75
CA ARG A 55 -14.88 9.95 0.84
C ARG A 55 -14.24 8.98 1.83
N LYS A 56 -15.08 8.29 2.59
CA LYS A 56 -14.67 7.15 3.42
C LYS A 56 -14.42 5.90 2.56
N GLY A 57 -13.70 4.93 3.11
CA GLY A 57 -13.43 3.64 2.46
C GLY A 57 -12.07 3.61 1.77
N HIS A 58 -11.95 2.77 0.75
CA HIS A 58 -10.69 2.45 0.08
C HIS A 58 -10.86 2.24 -1.43
N ILE A 59 -9.74 2.12 -2.12
CA ILE A 59 -9.68 1.82 -3.55
C ILE A 59 -10.16 0.38 -3.75
N PRO A 60 -11.09 0.09 -4.68
CA PRO A 60 -11.55 -1.28 -4.91
C PRO A 60 -10.39 -2.27 -5.12
N TYR A 61 -10.52 -3.46 -4.52
CA TYR A 61 -9.54 -4.56 -4.55
C TYR A 61 -8.19 -4.28 -3.87
N SER A 62 -7.99 -3.11 -3.26
CA SER A 62 -6.77 -2.83 -2.52
C SER A 62 -6.70 -3.63 -1.21
N ILE A 63 -5.49 -3.98 -0.79
CA ILE A 63 -5.21 -4.67 0.48
C ILE A 63 -4.77 -3.63 1.52
N ASN A 64 -5.25 -3.74 2.75
CA ASN A 64 -4.82 -2.83 3.82
C ASN A 64 -3.62 -3.39 4.58
N ILE A 65 -2.54 -2.61 4.64
CA ILE A 65 -1.37 -2.87 5.47
C ILE A 65 -1.03 -1.57 6.21
N PRO A 66 -1.60 -1.32 7.40
CA PRO A 66 -1.33 -0.08 8.12
C PRO A 66 0.18 0.08 8.37
N PHE A 67 0.77 1.22 7.99
CA PHE A 67 2.25 1.37 8.03
C PHE A 67 2.86 1.15 9.42
N MET A 68 2.11 1.36 10.50
CA MET A 68 2.58 1.11 11.87
C MET A 68 2.87 -0.37 12.14
N THR A 69 2.34 -1.30 11.32
CA THR A 69 2.59 -2.74 11.49
C THR A 69 3.95 -3.17 10.98
N VAL A 70 4.67 -2.32 10.24
CA VAL A 70 6.03 -2.60 9.74
C VAL A 70 7.12 -1.88 10.54
N LEU A 71 6.75 -1.06 11.53
CA LEU A 71 7.68 -0.29 12.35
C LEU A 71 7.86 -0.95 13.72
N GLU A 72 8.99 -0.69 14.38
CA GLU A 72 9.18 -1.07 15.77
C GLU A 72 8.20 -0.29 16.67
N PRO A 73 7.49 -0.94 17.63
CA PRO A 73 6.46 -0.30 18.45
C PRO A 73 6.93 0.96 19.22
N ASN A 74 8.21 1.00 19.58
CA ASN A 74 8.82 2.09 20.36
C ASN A 74 9.91 2.85 19.56
N ASP A 75 10.14 2.49 18.30
CA ASP A 75 11.15 3.11 17.44
C ASP A 75 10.62 3.25 15.99
N VAL A 76 10.22 4.46 15.63
CA VAL A 76 9.69 4.75 14.29
C VAL A 76 10.78 4.93 13.23
N THR A 77 12.05 4.67 13.58
CA THR A 77 13.19 4.75 12.66
C THR A 77 13.65 3.39 12.13
N SER A 78 13.14 2.29 12.71
CA SER A 78 13.51 0.92 12.39
C SER A 78 12.30 0.10 11.94
N PHE A 79 12.51 -0.82 11.00
CA PHE A 79 11.47 -1.75 10.54
C PHE A 79 11.46 -3.03 11.36
N ASN A 80 10.27 -3.52 11.71
CA ASN A 80 10.06 -4.80 12.36
C ASN A 80 9.30 -5.76 11.44
N MET A 81 10.04 -6.46 10.58
CA MET A 81 9.45 -7.44 9.65
C MET A 81 8.96 -8.71 10.38
N ASP A 82 9.52 -9.04 11.55
CA ASP A 82 9.08 -10.18 12.36
C ASP A 82 7.66 -9.94 12.93
N MET A 83 7.32 -8.71 13.31
CA MET A 83 5.97 -8.36 13.76
C MET A 83 4.96 -8.46 12.64
N LEU A 84 5.37 -8.11 11.41
CA LEU A 84 4.55 -8.25 10.21
C LEU A 84 4.23 -9.72 9.92
N LEU A 85 5.25 -10.58 10.03
CA LEU A 85 5.16 -12.03 9.82
C LEU A 85 4.25 -12.71 10.86
N ASN A 86 4.30 -12.25 12.11
CA ASN A 86 3.55 -12.85 13.21
C ASN A 86 2.09 -12.38 13.27
N ASN A 87 1.80 -11.11 12.95
CA ASN A 87 0.45 -10.55 13.04
C ASN A 87 -0.39 -10.76 11.78
N ASN A 88 0.23 -10.93 10.60
CA ASN A 88 -0.48 -11.11 9.33
C ASN A 88 0.06 -12.35 8.60
N LYS A 89 -0.60 -13.48 8.86
CA LYS A 89 -0.37 -14.80 8.23
C LYS A 89 -0.06 -14.65 6.73
N ASN A 90 1.08 -15.19 6.31
CA ASN A 90 1.50 -15.65 4.98
C ASN A 90 1.28 -14.76 3.74
N MET A 91 0.19 -14.01 3.64
CA MET A 91 -0.19 -13.21 2.48
C MET A 91 0.62 -11.90 2.39
N ILE A 92 0.83 -11.19 3.51
CA ILE A 92 1.64 -9.97 3.50
C ILE A 92 3.12 -10.32 3.29
N SER A 93 3.59 -11.38 3.94
CA SER A 93 4.94 -11.87 3.75
C SER A 93 5.19 -12.45 2.37
N SER A 94 4.25 -13.19 1.78
CA SER A 94 4.38 -13.63 0.39
C SER A 94 4.30 -12.48 -0.60
N LEU A 95 3.58 -11.42 -0.27
CA LEU A 95 3.42 -10.26 -1.14
C LEU A 95 4.66 -9.35 -1.11
N LEU A 96 5.19 -9.08 0.08
CA LEU A 96 6.36 -8.20 0.27
C LEU A 96 7.71 -8.94 0.13
N MET A 97 7.75 -10.25 0.40
CA MET A 97 8.97 -11.08 0.31
C MET A 97 8.88 -12.18 -0.76
N GLY A 98 7.84 -12.19 -1.58
CA GLY A 98 7.66 -13.21 -2.61
C GLY A 98 8.70 -13.13 -3.71
N GLU A 99 9.19 -14.29 -4.17
CA GLU A 99 10.04 -14.45 -5.37
C GLU A 99 9.27 -14.23 -6.70
N GLY A 100 8.11 -13.55 -6.65
CA GLY A 100 7.19 -13.36 -7.77
C GLY A 100 7.39 -12.02 -8.47
N LYS A 101 7.10 -11.95 -9.77
CA LYS A 101 7.16 -10.72 -10.61
C LYS A 101 6.05 -9.70 -10.28
N GLU A 102 5.51 -9.71 -9.06
CA GLU A 102 4.31 -8.96 -8.71
C GLU A 102 4.65 -7.47 -8.52
N GLU A 103 3.93 -6.60 -9.22
CA GLU A 103 4.09 -5.16 -9.12
C GLU A 103 3.25 -4.65 -7.96
N LEU A 104 3.90 -4.03 -6.97
CA LEU A 104 3.24 -3.47 -5.80
C LEU A 104 3.03 -1.96 -5.94
N ILE A 105 1.80 -1.52 -5.76
CA ILE A 105 1.41 -0.12 -5.82
C ILE A 105 1.01 0.33 -4.41
N PHE A 106 1.91 1.02 -3.72
CA PHE A 106 1.65 1.54 -2.39
C PHE A 106 0.88 2.86 -2.44
N THR A 107 -0.16 2.98 -1.62
CA THR A 107 -1.04 4.15 -1.54
C THR A 107 -1.37 4.51 -0.09
N CYS A 108 -1.73 5.77 0.11
CA CYS A 108 -2.37 6.25 1.33
C CYS A 108 -3.15 7.53 0.99
N GLY A 109 -3.60 8.31 1.97
CA GLY A 109 -4.33 9.57 1.71
C GLY A 109 -3.49 10.69 1.07
N SER A 110 -2.15 10.61 1.12
CA SER A 110 -1.25 11.69 0.68
C SER A 110 0.08 11.23 0.05
N GLY A 111 0.34 9.92 -0.02
CA GLY A 111 1.63 9.35 -0.42
C GLY A 111 2.69 9.25 0.68
N VAL A 112 2.53 9.92 1.83
CA VAL A 112 3.58 9.95 2.88
C VAL A 112 3.73 8.58 3.56
N SER A 113 2.67 8.03 4.16
CA SER A 113 2.73 6.71 4.79
C SER A 113 2.93 5.56 3.79
N ALA A 114 2.57 5.78 2.52
CA ALA A 114 2.83 4.80 1.46
C ALA A 114 4.33 4.61 1.22
N ALA A 115 5.12 5.69 1.32
CA ALA A 115 6.57 5.63 1.19
C ALA A 115 7.23 4.77 2.29
N VAL A 116 6.62 4.68 3.48
CA VAL A 116 7.12 3.81 4.56
C VAL A 116 7.03 2.35 4.16
N LEU A 117 5.90 1.92 3.59
CA LEU A 117 5.74 0.55 3.08
C LEU A 117 6.66 0.27 1.89
N LEU A 118 6.81 1.24 0.98
CA LEU A 118 7.74 1.13 -0.15
C LEU A 118 9.19 0.93 0.31
N MET A 119 9.61 1.56 1.41
CA MET A 119 10.95 1.37 1.97
C MET A 119 11.11 0.08 2.77
N ALA A 120 10.03 -0.43 3.36
CA ALA A 120 10.01 -1.68 4.11
C ALA A 120 10.00 -2.94 3.22
N ASN A 121 9.76 -2.75 1.92
CA ASN A 121 9.62 -3.79 0.90
C ASN A 121 10.92 -3.99 0.11
#